data_AF-A0AAD7ILQ7-F1
#
_entry.id   AF-A0AAD7ILQ7-F1
#
_cell.length_a   1.000
_cell.length_b   1.000
_cell.length_c   1.000
_cell.angle_alpha   90.00
_cell.angle_beta   90.00
_cell.angle_gamma   90.00
#
_symmetry.space_group_name_H-M   'P 1'
#
loop_
_entity.id
_entity.type
_entity.pdbx_description
1 polymer ?
#
loop_
_entity_poly.entity_id
_entity_poly.type
_entity_poly.pdbx_seq_one_letter_code
_entity_poly.pdbx_strand_id
1 'polypeptide(L)'
;MQRPPDTLCTTDSPISLATNPNITNTPKEFLLRTRESSFYLTLMGNPITGVAPKKFVEIFFREERLPIAEGWKRPNTTITAESLNTIEDIIINNSNWTFTQICEDLVLGPNLTI
;
A
#
# COMPACT_ATOMS: atom_id res chain seq x y z
N MET A 1 -18.47 23.40 -26.97
CA MET A 1 -17.08 23.94 -26.87
C MET A 1 -16.96 24.52 -25.46
N GLN A 2 -16.03 24.18 -24.58
CA GLN A 2 -14.77 23.46 -24.67
C GLN A 2 -14.40 23.07 -23.21
N ARG A 3 -13.89 21.86 -22.99
CA ARG A 3 -13.01 21.48 -21.86
C ARG A 3 -11.59 21.35 -22.48
N PRO A 4 -10.39 21.52 -21.83
CA PRO A 4 -9.93 21.93 -20.47
C PRO A 4 -8.81 23.05 -20.59
N PRO A 5 -7.73 23.22 -19.78
CA PRO A 5 -6.75 22.25 -19.21
C PRO A 5 -6.46 22.34 -17.68
N ASP A 6 -6.12 21.21 -17.08
CA ASP A 6 -5.22 21.02 -15.93
C ASP A 6 -5.47 21.81 -14.63
N THR A 7 -6.45 21.37 -13.85
CA THR A 7 -6.45 21.64 -12.40
C THR A 7 -5.53 20.62 -11.71
N LEU A 8 -4.28 21.03 -11.56
CA LEU A 8 -3.41 20.79 -10.40
C LEU A 8 -3.62 19.47 -9.65
N CYS A 9 -2.64 18.57 -9.78
CA CYS A 9 -2.37 17.52 -8.81
C CYS A 9 -2.07 18.12 -7.43
N THR A 10 -3.10 18.47 -6.66
CA THR A 10 -3.01 18.78 -5.22
C THR A 10 -4.26 18.24 -4.53
N THR A 11 -4.36 16.92 -4.41
CA THR A 11 -5.16 16.29 -3.35
C THR A 11 -4.49 14.97 -3.00
N ASP A 12 -3.62 14.98 -1.99
CA ASP A 12 -3.32 13.77 -1.23
C ASP A 12 -4.67 13.25 -0.77
N SER A 13 -5.11 12.09 -1.26
CA SER A 13 -6.50 11.67 -1.07
C SER A 13 -6.77 11.38 0.41
N PRO A 14 -7.50 12.24 1.13
CA PRO A 14 -7.71 12.15 2.57
C PRO A 14 -9.07 11.48 2.83
N ILE A 15 -9.50 10.48 2.05
CA ILE A 15 -10.88 9.97 2.12
C ILE A 15 -11.22 9.51 3.54
N SER A 16 -10.37 8.67 4.15
CA SER A 16 -10.57 8.26 5.54
C SER A 16 -10.49 9.44 6.51
N LEU A 17 -9.60 10.42 6.28
CA LEU A 17 -9.51 11.64 7.12
C LEU A 17 -10.78 12.50 7.02
N ALA A 18 -11.40 12.54 5.84
CA ALA A 18 -12.58 13.35 5.55
C ALA A 18 -13.89 12.68 5.98
N THR A 19 -13.90 11.35 6.15
CA THR A 19 -15.13 10.58 6.34
C THR A 19 -15.18 9.74 7.62
N ASN A 20 -14.03 9.47 8.25
CA ASN A 20 -13.96 8.72 9.50
C ASN A 20 -13.54 9.65 10.65
N PRO A 21 -14.47 10.06 11.53
CA PRO A 21 -14.13 10.90 12.69
C PRO A 21 -13.25 10.18 13.72
N ASN A 22 -13.18 8.84 13.68
CA ASN A 22 -12.40 8.00 14.59
C ASN A 22 -11.21 7.36 13.86
N ILE A 23 -10.50 8.14 13.04
CA ILE A 23 -9.42 7.60 12.22
C ILE A 23 -8.20 7.19 13.07
N THR A 24 -7.68 6.00 12.78
CA THR A 24 -6.35 5.57 13.24
C THR A 24 -5.32 5.74 12.12
N ASN A 25 -4.44 6.73 12.23
CA ASN A 25 -3.39 7.02 11.25
C ASN A 25 -2.11 7.50 11.97
N THR A 26 -1.33 6.52 12.43
CA THR A 26 -0.06 6.74 13.15
C THR A 26 1.13 6.22 12.33
N PRO A 27 2.39 6.49 12.74
CA PRO A 27 3.56 5.93 12.07
C PRO A 27 3.50 4.40 11.91
N LYS A 28 2.98 3.66 12.90
CA LYS A 28 2.72 2.23 12.79
C LYS A 28 1.76 1.86 11.66
N GLU A 29 0.57 2.46 11.57
CA GLU A 29 -0.36 2.15 10.47
C GLU A 29 0.24 2.52 9.11
N PHE A 30 1.03 3.59 9.06
CA PHE A 30 1.71 3.98 7.84
C PHE A 30 2.78 2.96 7.43
N LEU A 31 3.60 2.48 8.37
CA LEU A 31 4.56 1.41 8.12
C LEU A 31 3.84 0.13 7.63
N LEU A 32 2.77 -0.29 8.30
CA LEU A 32 2.02 -1.50 7.94
C LEU A 32 1.40 -1.39 6.53
N ARG A 33 0.71 -0.28 6.23
CA ARG A 33 0.10 -0.08 4.90
C ARG A 33 1.14 0.02 3.78
N THR A 34 2.28 0.64 4.06
CA THR A 34 3.41 0.71 3.12
C THR A 34 3.98 -0.69 2.87
N ARG A 35 4.13 -1.50 3.93
CA ARG A 35 4.62 -2.87 3.83
C ARG A 35 3.64 -3.82 3.12
N GLU A 36 2.35 -3.69 3.37
CA GLU A 36 1.32 -4.39 2.60
C GLU A 36 1.38 -4.01 1.12
N SER A 37 1.68 -2.74 0.84
CA SER A 37 1.87 -2.26 -0.52
C SER A 37 3.10 -2.85 -1.20
N SER A 38 4.24 -2.92 -0.50
CA SER A 38 5.44 -3.58 -1.02
C SER A 38 5.20 -5.07 -1.26
N PHE A 39 4.40 -5.75 -0.44
CA PHE A 39 4.06 -7.16 -0.64
C PHE A 39 3.31 -7.42 -1.95
N TYR A 40 2.18 -6.76 -2.20
CA TYR A 40 1.43 -7.07 -3.43
C TYR A 40 2.19 -6.64 -4.69
N LEU A 41 3.00 -5.58 -4.61
CA LEU A 41 3.82 -5.11 -5.73
C LEU A 41 4.95 -6.09 -6.08
N THR A 42 5.64 -6.62 -5.08
CA THR A 42 6.72 -7.60 -5.29
C THR A 42 6.19 -8.98 -5.66
N LEU A 43 5.05 -9.39 -5.08
CA LEU A 43 4.45 -10.70 -5.35
C LEU A 43 3.80 -10.77 -6.73
N MET A 44 3.09 -9.71 -7.14
CA MET A 44 2.38 -9.66 -8.42
C MET A 44 3.22 -9.04 -9.55
N GLY A 45 4.47 -8.70 -9.28
CA GLY A 45 5.30 -7.94 -10.20
C GLY A 45 6.76 -8.35 -10.17
N ASN A 46 7.62 -7.37 -10.40
CA ASN A 46 9.05 -7.54 -10.26
C ASN A 46 9.46 -7.36 -8.78
N PRO A 47 10.09 -8.36 -8.15
CA PRO A 47 10.43 -8.31 -6.72
C PRO A 47 11.54 -7.31 -6.38
N ILE A 48 12.25 -6.76 -7.36
CA ILE A 48 13.32 -5.77 -7.19
C ILE A 48 12.79 -4.35 -7.43
N THR A 49 11.95 -4.15 -8.45
CA THR A 49 11.48 -2.81 -8.82
C THR A 49 10.11 -2.46 -8.25
N GLY A 50 9.36 -3.43 -7.72
CA GLY A 50 8.00 -3.21 -7.21
C GLY A 50 7.00 -2.83 -8.30
N VAL A 51 7.31 -3.09 -9.58
CA VAL A 51 6.39 -2.81 -10.69
C VAL A 51 5.56 -4.05 -10.98
N ALA A 52 4.25 -3.97 -10.71
CA ALA A 52 3.28 -5.03 -10.94
C ALA A 52 2.30 -4.69 -12.08
N PRO A 53 1.97 -5.63 -12.98
CA PRO A 53 0.88 -5.46 -13.93
C PRO A 53 -0.45 -5.29 -13.20
N LYS A 54 -1.19 -4.21 -13.54
CA LYS A 54 -2.50 -3.91 -12.93
C LYS A 54 -3.46 -5.11 -12.98
N LYS A 55 -3.48 -5.84 -14.10
CA LYS A 55 -4.30 -7.04 -14.28
C LYS A 55 -4.06 -8.10 -13.20
N PHE A 56 -2.80 -8.31 -12.79
CA PHE A 56 -2.48 -9.31 -11.77
C PHE A 56 -2.93 -8.86 -10.39
N VAL A 57 -2.69 -7.59 -10.06
CA VAL A 57 -3.14 -6.98 -8.80
C VAL A 57 -4.67 -7.01 -8.69
N GLU A 58 -5.37 -6.67 -9.77
CA GLU A 58 -6.85 -6.69 -9.80
C GLU A 58 -7.41 -8.09 -9.54
N ILE A 59 -6.87 -9.13 -10.20
CA ILE A 59 -7.32 -10.52 -9.97
C ILE A 59 -7.01 -10.93 -8.53
N PHE A 60 -5.81 -10.63 -8.04
CA PHE A 60 -5.41 -10.98 -6.68
C PHE A 60 -6.36 -10.38 -5.63
N PHE A 61 -6.71 -9.10 -5.73
CA PHE A 61 -7.60 -8.46 -4.76
C PHE A 61 -9.09 -8.76 -4.97
N ARG A 62 -9.56 -8.93 -6.21
CA ARG A 62 -10.99 -9.15 -6.49
C ARG A 62 -11.42 -10.60 -6.36
N GLU A 63 -10.51 -11.54 -6.63
CA GLU A 63 -10.80 -12.97 -6.66
C GLU A 63 -10.06 -13.75 -5.57
N GLU A 64 -9.17 -13.10 -4.80
CA GLU A 64 -8.28 -13.76 -3.83
C GLU A 64 -7.52 -14.95 -4.45
N ARG A 65 -7.20 -14.83 -5.75
CA ARG A 65 -6.65 -15.91 -6.59
C ARG A 65 -5.33 -15.49 -7.23
N LEU A 66 -4.42 -16.46 -7.37
CA LEU A 66 -3.21 -16.27 -8.15
C LEU A 66 -3.52 -16.22 -9.67
N PRO A 67 -3.03 -15.21 -10.42
CA PRO A 67 -3.37 -15.01 -11.83
C PRO A 67 -2.60 -15.93 -12.80
N ILE A 68 -2.56 -17.23 -12.50
CA ILE A 68 -1.77 -18.24 -13.24
C ILE A 68 -2.24 -18.34 -14.70
N ALA A 69 -3.57 -18.37 -14.92
CA ALA A 69 -4.16 -18.43 -16.26
C ALA A 69 -3.83 -17.17 -17.09
N GLU A 70 -3.57 -16.06 -16.41
CA GLU A 70 -3.22 -14.77 -17.00
C GLU A 70 -1.72 -14.58 -17.18
N GLY A 71 -0.91 -15.59 -16.84
CA GLY A 71 0.52 -15.64 -17.06
C GLY A 71 1.37 -15.24 -15.85
N TRP A 72 0.76 -15.03 -14.67
CA TRP A 72 1.54 -14.86 -13.46
C TRP A 72 2.32 -16.14 -13.15
N LYS A 73 3.55 -15.95 -12.70
CA LYS A 73 4.43 -17.01 -12.21
C LYS A 73 4.99 -16.57 -10.88
N ARG A 74 5.23 -17.53 -9.99
CA ARG A 74 5.95 -17.29 -8.74
C ARG A 74 7.28 -16.57 -9.05
N PRO A 75 7.65 -15.51 -8.31
CA PRO A 75 8.95 -14.89 -8.44
C PRO A 75 10.08 -15.91 -8.30
N ASN A 76 11.06 -15.88 -9.21
CA ASN A 76 12.26 -16.72 -9.13
C ASN A 76 13.26 -16.20 -8.09
N THR A 77 13.17 -14.92 -7.75
CA THR A 77 13.94 -14.29 -6.67
C THR A 77 13.15 -14.36 -5.38
N THR A 78 13.81 -14.77 -4.30
CA THR A 78 13.22 -14.75 -2.95
C THR A 78 12.92 -13.31 -2.54
N ILE A 79 11.68 -13.05 -2.12
CA ILE A 79 11.29 -11.79 -1.50
C ILE A 79 11.81 -11.80 -0.06
N THR A 80 12.70 -10.87 0.26
CA THR A 80 13.32 -10.69 1.59
C THR A 80 12.85 -9.39 2.23
N ALA A 81 13.06 -9.25 3.54
CA ALA A 81 12.81 -7.98 4.23
C ALA A 81 13.57 -6.81 3.57
N GLU A 82 14.81 -7.02 3.14
CA GLU A 82 15.62 -6.00 2.44
C GLU A 82 14.99 -5.57 1.10
N SER A 83 14.51 -6.53 0.30
CA SER A 83 13.83 -6.20 -0.96
C SER A 83 12.53 -5.41 -0.72
N LEU A 84 11.80 -5.71 0.36
CA LEU A 84 10.59 -4.98 0.72
C LEU A 84 10.91 -3.57 1.19
N ASN A 85 11.92 -3.40 2.06
CA ASN A 85 12.35 -2.10 2.56
C ASN A 85 12.71 -1.14 1.41
N THR A 86 13.35 -1.63 0.36
CA THR A 86 13.66 -0.80 -0.83
C THR A 86 12.40 -0.24 -1.50
N ILE A 87 11.35 -1.05 -1.61
CA ILE A 87 10.07 -0.62 -2.17
C ILE A 87 9.31 0.27 -1.19
N GLU A 88 9.37 -0.03 0.10
CA GLU A 88 8.79 0.78 1.17
C GLU A 88 9.38 2.20 1.17
N ASP A 89 10.70 2.35 1.05
CA ASP A 89 11.36 3.66 0.98
C ASP A 89 10.86 4.48 -0.23
N ILE A 90 10.66 3.83 -1.38
CA ILE A 90 10.09 4.49 -2.56
C ILE A 90 8.67 4.97 -2.26
N ILE A 91 7.82 4.12 -1.69
CA ILE A 91 6.43 4.47 -1.37
C ILE A 91 6.40 5.61 -0.33
N ILE A 92 7.18 5.50 0.73
CA ILE A 92 7.25 6.47 1.83
C ILE A 92 7.64 7.84 1.28
N ASN A 93 8.73 7.91 0.52
CA ASN A 93 9.24 9.17 -0.02
C ASN A 93 8.29 9.84 -1.04
N ASN A 94 7.36 9.08 -1.62
CA ASN A 94 6.39 9.58 -2.61
C ASN A 94 4.95 9.67 -2.07
N SER A 95 4.74 9.46 -0.77
CA SER A 95 3.40 9.37 -0.17
C SER A 95 2.82 10.70 0.29
N ASN A 96 3.65 11.74 0.48
CA ASN A 96 3.29 12.98 1.17
C ASN A 96 2.54 12.75 2.50
N TRP A 97 2.84 11.65 3.19
CA TRP A 97 2.06 11.24 4.35
C TRP A 97 2.31 12.13 5.58
N THR A 98 1.24 12.35 6.34
CA THR A 98 1.27 13.00 7.66
C THR A 98 0.46 12.17 8.66
N PHE A 99 0.92 12.13 9.90
CA PHE A 99 0.22 11.43 10.99
C PHE A 99 -0.91 12.29 11.56
N THR A 100 -1.95 11.66 12.10
CA THR A 100 -2.99 12.35 12.90
C THR A 100 -2.78 12.17 14.40
N GLN A 101 -2.10 11.10 14.81
CA GLN A 101 -1.71 10.87 16.21
C GLN A 101 -0.48 9.96 16.29
N ILE A 102 0.13 9.90 17.48
CA ILE A 102 1.39 9.17 17.75
C ILE A 102 1.16 8.01 18.74
N CYS A 103 -0.01 7.89 19.39
CA CYS A 103 -0.32 6.76 20.27
C CYS A 103 -0.72 5.54 19.42
N GLU A 104 0.09 4.48 19.47
CA GLU A 104 0.03 3.35 18.54
C GLU A 104 -0.53 2.06 19.16
N ASP A 105 -1.63 2.13 19.89
CA ASP A 105 -2.19 0.97 20.59
C ASP A 105 -2.34 -0.26 19.69
N LEU A 106 -1.61 -1.34 20.00
CA LEU A 106 -1.82 -2.66 19.42
C LEU A 106 -2.81 -3.43 20.28
N VAL A 107 -3.98 -3.75 19.73
CA VAL A 107 -4.98 -4.56 20.44
C VAL A 107 -4.49 -6.01 20.49
N LEU A 108 -4.09 -6.47 21.68
CA LEU A 108 -3.64 -7.84 21.92
C LEU A 108 -4.78 -8.76 22.37
N GLY A 109 -5.90 -8.18 22.80
CA GLY A 109 -7.08 -8.88 23.27
C GLY A 109 -8.11 -7.93 23.87
N PRO A 110 -9.23 -8.44 24.40
CA PRO A 110 -10.22 -7.62 25.09
C PRO A 110 -9.56 -6.84 26.25
N ASN A 111 -9.64 -5.51 26.21
CA ASN A 111 -9.08 -4.58 27.20
C ASN A 111 -7.54 -4.65 27.39
N LEU A 112 -6.79 -5.14 26.39
CA LEU A 112 -5.33 -5.16 26.42
C LEU A 112 -4.78 -4.46 25.17
N THR A 113 -4.21 -3.27 25.37
CA THR A 113 -3.43 -2.55 24.37
C THR A 113 -2.00 -2.33 24.88
N ILE A 114 -1.04 -2.29 23.96
CA ILE A 114 0.34 -1.88 24.20
C ILE A 114 0.72 -0.70 23.31
#